data_AF-A0A378NS57-F1
#
_entry.id   AF-A0A378NS57-F1
#
_cell.length_a   1.000
_cell.length_b   1.000
_cell.length_c   1.000
_cell.angle_alpha   90.00
_cell.angle_beta   90.00
_cell.angle_gamma   90.00
#
_symmetry.space_group_name_H-M   'P 1'
#
loop_
_entity.id
_entity.type
_entity.pdbx_description
1 polymer ?
#
loop_
_entity_poly.entity_id
_entity_poly.type
_entity_poly.pdbx_seq_one_letter_code
_entity_poly.pdbx_strand_id
1 'polypeptide(L)'
;MSEKLKLYGFNNLTKSLSFNIYDVCYAKTPREQRDYIKYIDEQYNSERLTKILTNVAEMIGARVLNVSSQDYDPQGASVTILLADENMRLAKNDEVEDCVSSKTVLGHLDKSHITVHTYPEYHPETSIATFRVDIDVSTCGEITPLSTLDYLIGNFDSDIITMDYRVRGFTRDVSGRKLFMDHKITSIQDYIMPDTLLNYDAMDINVYQANLFHTRMLIKEPELSNYLFNTDIYEIPPKTRLEISNRLRREMLEIFSGTNVF
;
A
#
# COMPACT_ATOMS: atom_id res chain seq x y z
N MET A 1 -13.09 4.51 22.87
CA MET A 1 -12.29 3.60 23.73
C MET A 1 -12.74 2.19 23.45
N SER A 2 -11.96 1.37 22.75
CA SER A 2 -12.30 -0.06 22.56
C SER A 2 -11.87 -0.85 23.79
N GLU A 3 -12.77 -1.67 24.34
CA GLU A 3 -12.40 -2.66 25.35
C GLU A 3 -11.42 -3.66 24.72
N LYS A 4 -10.16 -3.65 25.17
CA LYS A 4 -9.16 -4.62 24.73
C LYS A 4 -9.61 -6.03 25.14
N LEU A 5 -9.73 -6.94 24.16
CA LEU A 5 -10.08 -8.34 24.39
C LEU A 5 -9.00 -9.02 25.25
N LYS A 6 -9.41 -9.72 26.31
CA LYS A 6 -8.50 -10.55 27.12
C LYS A 6 -8.34 -11.92 26.48
N LEU A 7 -7.15 -12.21 25.98
CA LEU A 7 -6.81 -13.45 25.29
C LEU A 7 -6.20 -14.49 26.25
N TYR A 8 -6.41 -15.77 25.93
CA TYR A 8 -5.72 -16.90 26.55
C TYR A 8 -4.54 -17.32 25.67
N GLY A 9 -3.33 -16.88 26.01
CA GLY A 9 -2.10 -17.20 25.27
C GLY A 9 -1.81 -16.25 24.09
N PHE A 10 -1.00 -16.71 23.14
CA PHE A 10 -0.55 -15.92 21.97
C PHE A 10 -1.67 -15.74 20.93
N ASN A 11 -1.76 -14.55 20.35
CA ASN A 11 -2.73 -14.24 19.31
C ASN A 11 -2.27 -14.81 17.95
N ASN A 12 -2.84 -15.95 17.53
CA ASN A 12 -2.51 -16.57 16.24
C ASN A 12 -3.28 -15.97 15.06
N LEU A 13 -3.75 -14.73 15.15
CA LEU A 13 -4.29 -14.02 14.00
C LEU A 13 -3.15 -13.44 13.17
N THR A 14 -3.26 -13.59 11.86
CA THR A 14 -2.41 -12.92 10.87
C THR A 14 -3.26 -11.89 10.15
N LYS A 15 -2.74 -10.68 10.00
CA LYS A 15 -3.40 -9.55 9.36
C LYS A 15 -2.52 -9.08 8.21
N SER A 16 -3.07 -9.13 7.00
CA SER A 16 -2.39 -8.68 5.79
C SER A 16 -3.15 -7.50 5.22
N LEU A 17 -2.43 -6.44 4.88
CA LEU A 17 -2.89 -5.30 4.10
C LEU A 17 -2.10 -5.26 2.81
N SER A 18 -2.77 -5.46 1.67
CA SER A 18 -2.22 -5.10 0.37
C SER A 18 -2.76 -3.73 -0.01
N PHE A 19 -1.86 -2.80 -0.31
CA PHE A 19 -2.10 -1.41 -0.64
C PHE A 19 -1.50 -1.14 -2.01
N ASN A 20 -2.38 -0.95 -2.98
CA ASN A 20 -2.00 -0.75 -4.37
C ASN A 20 -2.41 0.64 -4.83
N ILE A 21 -1.49 1.36 -5.46
CA ILE A 21 -1.76 2.70 -5.98
C ILE A 21 -1.39 2.81 -7.45
N TYR A 22 -2.12 3.67 -8.14
CA TYR A 22 -1.88 4.01 -9.53
C TYR A 22 -1.80 5.52 -9.69
N ASP A 23 -0.78 5.96 -10.42
CA ASP A 23 -0.55 7.33 -10.88
C ASP A 23 -0.56 7.29 -12.42
N VAL A 24 -1.41 8.10 -13.05
CA VAL A 24 -1.64 8.08 -14.50
C VAL A 24 -1.27 9.42 -15.10
N CYS A 25 -0.27 9.47 -15.97
CA CYS A 25 0.18 10.69 -16.61
C CYS A 25 0.01 10.68 -18.13
N TYR A 26 0.01 11.86 -18.74
CA TYR A 26 0.03 12.03 -20.20
C TYR A 26 1.41 12.49 -20.68
N ALA A 27 2.06 11.65 -21.49
CA ALA A 27 3.39 11.92 -22.05
C ALA A 27 3.44 11.50 -23.53
N LYS A 28 3.27 12.47 -24.43
CA LYS A 28 3.22 12.24 -25.89
C LYS A 28 4.59 12.36 -26.54
N THR A 29 5.35 13.38 -26.19
CA THR A 29 6.64 13.63 -26.85
C THR A 29 7.76 12.80 -26.24
N PRO A 30 8.83 12.48 -26.99
CA PRO A 30 10.01 11.82 -26.42
C PRO A 30 10.70 12.62 -25.31
N ARG A 31 10.40 13.93 -25.18
CA ARG A 31 10.87 14.76 -24.07
C ARG A 31 10.00 14.51 -22.83
N GLU A 32 8.68 14.60 -22.96
CA GLU A 32 7.74 14.29 -21.87
C GLU A 32 7.95 12.88 -21.31
N GLN A 33 8.20 11.89 -22.18
CA GLN A 33 8.51 10.53 -21.73
C GLN A 33 9.78 10.46 -20.88
N ARG A 34 10.83 11.20 -21.25
CA ARG A 34 12.06 11.26 -20.44
C ARG A 34 11.85 11.98 -19.12
N ASP A 35 11.02 13.03 -19.12
CA ASP A 35 10.66 13.76 -17.92
C ASP A 35 9.83 12.90 -16.96
N TYR A 36 8.89 12.09 -17.50
CA TYR A 36 8.13 11.09 -16.73
C TYR A 36 9.05 10.04 -16.10
N ILE A 37 9.97 9.45 -16.87
CA ILE A 37 10.92 8.45 -16.34
C ILE A 37 11.74 9.04 -15.20
N LYS A 38 12.24 10.26 -15.39
CA LYS A 38 13.00 10.98 -14.37
C LYS A 38 12.16 11.23 -13.10
N TYR A 39 10.89 11.62 -13.26
CA TYR A 39 9.97 11.77 -12.14
C TYR A 39 9.79 10.45 -11.39
N ILE A 40 9.60 9.32 -12.09
CA ILE A 40 9.49 8.01 -11.46
C ILE A 40 10.77 7.62 -10.70
N ASP A 41 11.94 7.81 -11.29
CA ASP A 41 13.22 7.51 -10.65
C ASP A 41 13.44 8.37 -9.39
N GLU A 42 12.99 9.62 -9.40
CA GLU A 42 13.08 10.52 -8.23
C GLU A 42 12.05 10.17 -7.14
N GLN A 43 10.81 9.87 -7.52
CA GLN A 43 9.73 9.63 -6.56
C GLN A 43 9.73 8.20 -6.01
N TYR A 44 10.14 7.21 -6.78
CA TYR A 44 9.92 5.80 -6.46
C TYR A 44 11.19 4.95 -6.47
N ASN A 45 12.35 5.58 -6.23
CA ASN A 45 13.59 4.85 -5.98
C ASN A 45 13.56 4.08 -4.66
N SER A 46 14.42 3.07 -4.60
CA SER A 46 14.57 2.19 -3.45
C SER A 46 14.93 2.91 -2.16
N GLU A 47 15.66 4.03 -2.20
CA GLU A 47 16.05 4.80 -1.01
C GLU A 47 14.82 5.46 -0.35
N ARG A 48 14.00 6.19 -1.12
CA ARG A 48 12.77 6.81 -0.60
C ARG A 48 11.78 5.76 -0.15
N LEU A 49 11.58 4.71 -0.94
CA LEU A 49 10.68 3.61 -0.59
C LEU A 49 11.11 2.93 0.71
N THR A 50 12.41 2.67 0.89
CA THR A 50 12.94 2.10 2.14
C THR A 50 12.63 2.97 3.34
N LYS A 51 12.77 4.30 3.23
CA LYS A 51 12.42 5.25 4.30
C LYS A 51 10.93 5.19 4.64
N ILE A 52 10.06 5.20 3.63
CA ILE A 52 8.60 5.10 3.82
C ILE A 52 8.26 3.81 4.57
N LEU A 53 8.75 2.65 4.11
CA LEU A 53 8.43 1.37 4.73
C LEU A 53 9.04 1.22 6.14
N THR A 54 10.20 1.83 6.40
CA THR A 54 10.80 1.85 7.74
C THR A 54 9.92 2.63 8.73
N ASN A 55 9.38 3.78 8.31
CA ASN A 55 8.44 4.54 9.12
C ASN A 55 7.14 3.75 9.36
N VAL A 56 6.64 3.01 8.35
CA VAL A 56 5.50 2.10 8.52
C VAL A 56 5.81 1.04 9.57
N ALA A 57 7.02 0.44 9.55
CA ALA A 57 7.46 -0.52 10.56
C ALA A 57 7.48 0.07 11.98
N GLU A 58 7.93 1.31 12.13
CA GLU A 58 7.91 2.03 13.41
C GLU A 58 6.49 2.32 13.89
N MET A 59 5.59 2.75 13.00
CA MET A 59 4.18 3.03 13.33
C MET A 59 3.45 1.79 13.87
N ILE A 60 3.76 0.62 13.33
CA ILE A 60 3.18 -0.65 13.81
C ILE A 60 3.93 -1.23 15.02
N GLY A 61 4.98 -0.57 15.51
CA GLY A 61 5.78 -1.02 16.66
C GLY A 61 6.62 -2.27 16.40
N ALA A 62 7.02 -2.49 15.14
CA ALA A 62 7.78 -3.66 14.75
C ALA A 62 9.27 -3.33 14.62
N ARG A 63 10.13 -4.25 15.07
CA ARG A 63 11.59 -4.09 14.93
C ARG A 63 12.06 -4.58 13.57
N VAL A 64 12.74 -3.72 12.82
CA VAL A 64 13.40 -4.11 11.57
C VAL A 64 14.55 -5.09 11.84
N LEU A 65 14.50 -6.25 11.19
CA LEU A 65 15.53 -7.29 11.24
C LEU A 65 16.49 -7.22 10.06
N ASN A 66 15.96 -6.97 8.88
CA ASN A 66 16.69 -6.95 7.63
C ASN A 66 15.95 -6.07 6.62
N VAL A 67 16.72 -5.37 5.78
CA VAL A 67 16.22 -4.62 4.63
C VAL A 67 16.97 -5.12 3.41
N SER A 68 16.24 -5.48 2.37
CA SER A 68 16.76 -5.79 1.04
C SER A 68 16.09 -4.88 0.04
N SER A 69 16.87 -4.18 -0.79
CA SER A 69 16.35 -3.23 -1.77
C SER A 69 17.07 -3.36 -3.11
N GLN A 70 16.37 -3.06 -4.19
CA GLN A 70 16.90 -3.12 -5.54
C GLN A 70 16.20 -2.10 -6.44
N ASP A 71 16.99 -1.29 -7.15
CA ASP A 71 16.53 -0.51 -8.31
C ASP A 71 16.79 -1.32 -9.60
N TYR A 72 15.86 -1.26 -10.55
CA TYR A 72 15.88 -2.01 -11.80
C TYR A 72 16.20 -1.11 -13.00
N ASP A 73 16.89 -1.67 -13.99
CA ASP A 73 17.14 -1.07 -15.30
C ASP A 73 16.25 -1.78 -16.34
N PRO A 74 15.39 -1.08 -17.10
CA PRO A 74 15.36 0.38 -17.30
C PRO A 74 14.72 1.20 -16.18
N GLN A 75 13.73 0.67 -15.43
CA GLN A 75 12.97 1.46 -14.44
C GLN A 75 12.36 0.58 -13.34
N GLY A 76 12.12 1.19 -12.18
CA GLY A 76 11.39 0.62 -11.05
C GLY A 76 12.29 0.19 -9.89
N ALA A 77 11.68 -0.11 -8.75
CA ALA A 77 12.35 -0.52 -7.54
C ALA A 77 11.54 -1.59 -6.79
N SER A 78 12.24 -2.33 -5.93
CA SER A 78 11.63 -3.17 -4.91
C SER A 78 12.36 -3.02 -3.59
N VAL A 79 11.59 -3.13 -2.50
CA VAL A 79 12.13 -3.17 -1.13
C VAL A 79 11.40 -4.25 -0.36
N THR A 80 12.13 -5.02 0.44
CA THR A 80 11.61 -6.00 1.38
C THR A 80 12.21 -5.72 2.75
N ILE A 81 11.35 -5.55 3.74
CA ILE A 81 11.71 -5.37 5.15
C ILE A 81 11.18 -6.56 5.93
N LEU A 82 12.09 -7.30 6.58
CA LEU A 82 11.74 -8.35 7.53
C LEU A 82 11.58 -7.75 8.92
N LEU A 83 10.50 -8.10 9.60
CA LEU A 83 10.13 -7.55 10.90
C LEU A 83 10.18 -8.61 11.99
N ALA A 84 10.48 -8.18 13.22
CA ALA A 84 10.22 -8.93 14.43
C ALA A 84 9.12 -8.25 15.24
N ASP A 85 8.19 -9.05 15.73
CA ASP A 85 7.22 -8.62 16.74
C ASP A 85 7.92 -8.54 18.10
N GLU A 86 7.87 -7.38 18.76
CA GLU A 86 8.46 -7.19 20.08
C GLU A 86 7.77 -8.04 21.16
N ASN A 87 6.48 -8.36 20.98
CA ASN A 87 5.69 -9.13 21.95
C ASN A 87 6.09 -10.61 22.02
N MET A 88 6.81 -11.14 21.02
CA MET A 88 7.35 -12.50 21.07
C MET A 88 8.41 -12.70 22.17
N ARG A 89 8.94 -11.62 22.76
CA ARG A 89 9.90 -11.71 23.88
C ARG A 89 9.24 -12.10 25.19
N LEU A 90 7.97 -11.75 25.40
CA LEU A 90 7.26 -11.99 26.68
C LEU A 90 6.83 -13.45 26.88
N ALA A 91 6.77 -14.25 25.81
CA ALA A 91 6.48 -15.68 25.90
C ALA A 91 7.71 -16.54 26.27
N LYS A 92 8.90 -15.93 26.38
CA LYS A 92 10.14 -16.58 26.82
C LYS A 92 10.60 -16.02 28.17
N ASN A 93 9.79 -16.23 29.20
CA ASN A 93 10.32 -16.29 30.56
C ASN A 93 10.69 -17.74 30.82
N ASP A 94 11.99 -18.04 30.68
CA ASP A 94 12.78 -18.92 31.55
C ASP A 94 14.11 -19.23 30.83
N GLU A 95 15.18 -18.67 31.38
CA GLU A 95 16.55 -19.20 31.33
C GLU A 95 17.09 -19.70 29.98
N VAL A 96 17.41 -18.80 29.04
CA VAL A 96 18.56 -19.04 28.17
C VAL A 96 19.31 -17.73 27.98
N GLU A 97 20.55 -17.74 28.46
CA GLU A 97 21.56 -16.70 28.29
C GLU A 97 21.61 -16.14 26.88
N ASP A 98 21.86 -14.83 26.86
CA ASP A 98 22.51 -14.02 25.84
C ASP A 98 23.24 -14.82 24.74
N CYS A 99 22.49 -15.27 23.74
CA CYS A 99 23.04 -15.78 22.48
C CYS A 99 22.79 -14.76 21.37
N VAL A 100 23.28 -13.54 21.60
CA VAL A 100 23.63 -12.59 20.52
C VAL A 100 24.88 -13.15 19.81
N SER A 101 24.74 -14.29 19.15
CA SER A 101 25.71 -14.74 18.15
C SER A 101 25.11 -14.44 16.80
N SER A 102 25.78 -13.57 16.06
CA SER A 102 25.67 -13.39 14.61
C SER A 102 25.38 -14.72 13.89
N LYS A 103 24.11 -14.99 13.63
CA LYS A 103 23.68 -16.11 12.81
C LYS A 103 22.70 -15.53 11.82
N THR A 104 23.11 -15.53 10.56
CA THR A 104 22.28 -15.55 9.36
C THR A 104 20.81 -15.61 9.73
N VAL A 105 20.09 -14.49 9.63
CA VAL A 105 18.63 -14.51 9.74
C VAL A 105 18.19 -15.41 8.59
N LEU A 106 17.95 -16.70 8.87
CA LEU A 106 17.28 -17.56 7.92
C LEU A 106 15.96 -16.84 7.63
N GLY A 107 15.80 -16.39 6.38
CA GLY A 107 14.64 -15.65 5.89
C GLY A 107 13.42 -16.56 5.80
N HIS A 108 13.05 -17.19 6.90
CA HIS A 108 11.73 -17.77 7.02
C HIS A 108 10.75 -16.60 7.01
N LEU A 109 9.87 -16.57 6.00
CA LEU A 109 8.70 -15.69 5.94
C LEU A 109 7.64 -16.09 6.98
N ASP A 110 8.04 -16.80 8.05
CA ASP A 110 7.21 -17.10 9.22
C ASP A 110 6.99 -15.86 10.09
N LYS A 111 7.71 -14.78 9.79
CA LYS A 111 7.64 -13.48 10.44
C LYS A 111 6.93 -12.44 9.59
N SER A 112 6.45 -11.41 10.29
CA SER A 112 5.90 -10.20 9.68
C SER A 112 6.89 -9.58 8.70
N HIS A 113 6.38 -9.01 7.62
CA HIS A 113 7.18 -8.37 6.59
C HIS A 113 6.43 -7.21 5.95
N ILE A 114 7.18 -6.31 5.35
CA ILE A 114 6.68 -5.25 4.49
C ILE A 114 7.41 -5.34 3.17
N THR A 115 6.69 -5.37 2.06
CA THR A 115 7.28 -5.36 0.73
C THR A 115 6.69 -4.23 -0.09
N VAL A 116 7.49 -3.68 -1.01
CA VAL A 116 7.02 -2.78 -2.06
C VAL A 116 7.61 -3.21 -3.39
N HIS A 117 6.78 -3.13 -4.44
CA HIS A 117 7.17 -3.33 -5.83
C HIS A 117 6.56 -2.25 -6.69
N THR A 118 7.34 -1.69 -7.60
CA THR A 118 6.85 -0.69 -8.55
C THR A 118 6.82 -1.23 -9.96
N TYR A 119 5.79 -0.86 -10.73
CA TYR A 119 5.57 -1.31 -12.09
C TYR A 119 5.23 -0.11 -12.99
N PRO A 120 6.23 0.49 -13.66
CA PRO A 120 5.99 1.48 -14.70
C PRO A 120 5.45 0.81 -15.97
N GLU A 121 4.43 1.41 -16.56
CA GLU A 121 3.82 1.03 -17.83
C GLU A 121 3.71 2.29 -18.71
N TYR A 122 3.93 2.12 -20.01
CA TYR A 122 3.74 3.19 -20.99
C TYR A 122 3.29 2.62 -22.32
N HIS A 123 2.17 3.14 -22.84
CA HIS A 123 1.64 2.73 -24.13
C HIS A 123 1.85 3.82 -25.22
N PRO A 124 2.66 3.55 -26.27
CA PRO A 124 3.01 4.57 -27.28
C PRO A 124 1.83 5.18 -28.04
N GLU A 125 0.77 4.41 -28.30
CA GLU A 125 -0.37 4.90 -29.11
C GLU A 125 -1.35 5.78 -28.32
N THR A 126 -1.51 5.54 -27.02
CA THR A 126 -2.40 6.32 -26.16
C THR A 126 -1.71 7.56 -25.62
N SER A 127 -0.37 7.51 -25.54
CA SER A 127 0.49 8.50 -24.87
C SER A 127 0.19 8.62 -23.38
N ILE A 128 -0.34 7.54 -22.80
CA ILE A 128 -0.62 7.42 -21.38
C ILE A 128 0.51 6.61 -20.76
N ALA A 129 1.01 7.11 -19.64
CA ALA A 129 1.93 6.41 -18.77
C ALA A 129 1.20 6.08 -17.47
N THR A 130 1.25 4.83 -17.05
CA THR A 130 0.63 4.38 -15.81
C THR A 130 1.72 3.83 -14.91
N PHE A 131 1.76 4.30 -13.67
CA PHE A 131 2.69 3.83 -12.68
C PHE A 131 1.95 3.16 -11.53
N ARG A 132 2.30 1.91 -11.24
CA ARG A 132 1.69 1.15 -10.15
C ARG A 132 2.70 0.91 -9.05
N VAL A 133 2.32 1.16 -7.80
CA VAL A 133 3.06 0.70 -6.61
C VAL A 133 2.23 -0.30 -5.86
N ASP A 134 2.85 -1.41 -5.48
CA ASP A 134 2.24 -2.52 -4.76
C ASP A 134 2.94 -2.72 -3.42
N ILE A 135 2.27 -2.39 -2.32
CA ILE A 135 2.78 -2.52 -0.96
C ILE A 135 2.02 -3.64 -0.25
N ASP A 136 2.73 -4.60 0.33
CA ASP A 136 2.14 -5.60 1.22
C ASP A 136 2.69 -5.42 2.63
N VAL A 137 1.79 -5.31 3.61
CA VAL A 137 2.10 -5.20 5.03
C VAL A 137 1.48 -6.41 5.72
N SER A 138 2.31 -7.35 6.16
CA SER A 138 1.89 -8.56 6.84
C SER A 138 2.34 -8.53 8.30
N THR A 139 1.37 -8.59 9.21
CA THR A 139 1.58 -8.50 10.67
C THR A 139 0.96 -9.71 11.38
N CYS A 140 1.54 -10.05 12.53
CA CYS A 140 1.03 -11.08 13.42
C CYS A 140 0.50 -10.46 14.71
N GLY A 141 -0.41 -11.18 15.38
CA GLY A 141 -0.87 -10.80 16.70
C GLY A 141 -1.90 -9.67 16.71
N GLU A 142 -1.81 -8.77 17.68
CA GLU A 142 -2.80 -7.70 17.90
C GLU A 142 -2.62 -6.49 16.97
N ILE A 143 -1.41 -6.29 16.45
CA ILE A 143 -1.04 -5.16 15.59
C ILE A 143 -1.93 -5.15 14.34
N THR A 144 -2.50 -4.00 14.00
CA THR A 144 -3.28 -3.84 12.76
C THR A 144 -2.54 -2.93 11.76
N PRO A 145 -2.29 -3.40 10.53
CA PRO A 145 -1.64 -2.59 9.50
C PRO A 145 -2.56 -1.47 9.00
N LEU A 146 -3.86 -1.51 9.29
CA LEU A 146 -4.81 -0.45 8.94
C LEU A 146 -4.44 0.90 9.57
N SER A 147 -3.71 0.90 10.69
CA SER A 147 -3.25 2.11 11.36
C SER A 147 -2.23 2.94 10.57
N THR A 148 -1.66 2.39 9.49
CA THR A 148 -0.66 3.08 8.66
C THR A 148 -1.24 3.66 7.38
N LEU A 149 -2.54 3.48 7.11
CA LEU A 149 -3.17 3.87 5.85
C LEU A 149 -3.04 5.37 5.56
N ASP A 150 -3.34 6.23 6.52
CA ASP A 150 -3.22 7.68 6.31
C ASP A 150 -1.78 8.11 5.98
N TYR A 151 -0.80 7.46 6.60
CA TYR A 151 0.61 7.71 6.29
C TYR A 151 0.96 7.23 4.89
N LEU A 152 0.54 6.02 4.50
CA LEU A 152 0.78 5.49 3.16
C LEU A 152 0.12 6.38 2.10
N ILE A 153 -1.16 6.70 2.25
CA ILE A 153 -1.90 7.56 1.31
C ILE A 153 -1.24 8.94 1.21
N GLY A 154 -0.84 9.54 2.33
CA GLY A 154 -0.20 10.86 2.33
C GLY A 154 1.23 10.90 1.77
N ASN A 155 1.89 9.76 1.55
CA ASN A 155 3.24 9.70 0.98
C ASN A 155 3.25 9.52 -0.54
N PHE A 156 2.11 9.24 -1.16
CA PHE A 156 2.01 8.94 -2.58
C PHE A 156 0.86 9.72 -3.24
N ASP A 157 1.19 10.45 -4.29
CA ASP A 157 0.19 11.11 -5.14
C ASP A 157 -0.49 10.04 -6.01
N SER A 158 -1.69 9.62 -5.61
CA SER A 158 -2.38 8.47 -6.19
C SER A 158 -3.71 8.87 -6.79
N ASP A 159 -3.96 8.53 -8.05
CA ASP A 159 -5.25 8.72 -8.69
C ASP A 159 -6.24 7.63 -8.30
N ILE A 160 -5.71 6.41 -8.13
CA ILE A 160 -6.49 5.22 -7.81
C ILE A 160 -5.78 4.50 -6.68
N ILE A 161 -6.54 4.14 -5.66
CA ILE A 161 -6.03 3.39 -4.52
C ILE A 161 -6.91 2.16 -4.35
N THR A 162 -6.29 0.98 -4.26
CA THR A 162 -6.96 -0.28 -4.00
C THR A 162 -6.37 -0.89 -2.74
N MET A 163 -7.22 -1.23 -1.79
CA MET A 163 -6.82 -1.73 -0.48
C MET A 163 -7.53 -3.04 -0.20
N ASP A 164 -6.74 -4.05 0.14
CA ASP A 164 -7.20 -5.38 0.52
C ASP A 164 -6.73 -5.69 1.94
N TYR A 165 -7.67 -5.77 2.87
CA TYR A 165 -7.39 -6.16 4.24
C TYR A 165 -7.98 -7.53 4.54
N ARG A 166 -7.15 -8.42 5.09
CA ARG A 166 -7.55 -9.80 5.37
C ARG A 166 -7.02 -10.26 6.71
N VAL A 167 -7.91 -10.89 7.49
CA VAL A 167 -7.55 -11.54 8.75
C VAL A 167 -7.68 -13.05 8.63
N ARG A 168 -6.65 -13.79 9.04
CA ARG A 168 -6.61 -15.26 9.02
C ARG A 168 -6.19 -15.81 10.39
N GLY A 169 -6.48 -17.09 10.62
CA GLY A 169 -6.15 -17.79 11.86
C GLY A 169 -7.25 -17.65 12.91
N PHE A 170 -6.92 -18.02 14.15
CA PHE A 170 -7.84 -17.85 15.28
C PHE A 170 -7.05 -17.74 16.59
N THR A 171 -7.60 -17.00 17.54
CA THR A 171 -7.14 -16.99 18.93
C THR A 171 -8.22 -17.55 19.85
N ARG A 172 -7.95 -17.68 21.15
CA ARG A 172 -8.93 -18.10 22.15
C ARG A 172 -9.07 -17.05 23.24
N ASP A 173 -10.31 -16.83 23.67
CA ASP A 173 -10.55 -16.03 24.88
C ASP A 173 -10.28 -16.84 26.16
N VAL A 174 -10.37 -16.16 27.30
CA VAL A 174 -10.20 -16.78 28.64
C VAL A 174 -11.19 -17.91 28.95
N SER A 175 -12.32 -17.99 28.22
CA SER A 175 -13.31 -19.07 28.34
C SER A 175 -13.04 -20.25 27.40
N GLY A 176 -12.01 -20.14 26.55
CA GLY A 176 -11.63 -21.15 25.56
C GLY A 176 -12.37 -21.05 24.22
N ARG A 177 -13.25 -20.05 24.05
CA ARG A 177 -13.98 -19.83 22.79
C ARG A 177 -13.02 -19.31 21.72
N LYS A 178 -13.14 -19.85 20.51
CA LYS A 178 -12.36 -19.40 19.35
C LYS A 178 -12.84 -18.03 18.87
N LEU A 179 -11.91 -17.12 18.66
CA LEU A 179 -12.10 -15.80 18.06
C LEU A 179 -11.35 -15.75 16.73
N PHE A 180 -12.02 -15.30 15.67
CA PHE A 180 -11.45 -15.18 14.31
C PHE A 180 -11.19 -13.72 13.91
N MET A 181 -11.57 -12.78 14.78
CA MET A 181 -11.36 -11.35 14.68
C MET A 181 -11.15 -10.81 16.09
N ASP A 182 -10.23 -9.87 16.24
CA ASP A 182 -9.91 -9.21 17.51
C ASP A 182 -10.29 -7.71 17.53
N HIS A 183 -10.92 -7.24 16.46
CA HIS A 183 -11.47 -5.90 16.35
C HIS A 183 -12.73 -5.92 15.49
N LYS A 184 -13.56 -4.88 15.66
CA LYS A 184 -14.71 -4.65 14.79
C LYS A 184 -14.24 -3.83 13.59
N ILE A 185 -14.60 -4.27 12.40
CA ILE A 185 -14.38 -3.56 11.16
C ILE A 185 -15.59 -3.82 10.25
N THR A 186 -16.09 -2.74 9.66
CA THR A 186 -17.14 -2.78 8.64
C THR A 186 -16.61 -2.35 7.29
N SER A 187 -15.69 -1.38 7.28
CA SER A 187 -15.03 -0.87 6.09
C SER A 187 -13.56 -0.53 6.39
N ILE A 188 -12.70 -0.59 5.37
CA ILE A 188 -11.35 -0.01 5.47
C ILE A 188 -11.45 1.52 5.54
N GLN A 189 -12.50 2.12 4.97
CA GLN A 189 -12.74 3.57 5.00
C GLN A 189 -12.86 4.11 6.43
N ASP A 190 -13.27 3.27 7.40
CA ASP A 190 -13.33 3.63 8.82
C ASP A 190 -11.95 3.97 9.42
N TYR A 191 -10.87 3.65 8.71
CA TYR A 191 -9.47 3.86 9.09
C TYR A 191 -8.76 4.94 8.25
N ILE A 192 -9.51 5.69 7.45
CA ILE A 192 -8.97 6.76 6.60
C ILE A 192 -9.51 8.09 7.10
N MET A 193 -8.67 9.12 7.14
CA MET A 193 -9.10 10.46 7.53
C MET A 193 -10.26 10.96 6.65
N PRO A 194 -11.31 11.56 7.24
CA PRO A 194 -12.44 12.09 6.48
C PRO A 194 -12.03 13.08 5.38
N ASP A 195 -11.03 13.93 5.63
CA ASP A 195 -10.53 14.91 4.67
C ASP A 195 -9.92 14.23 3.44
N THR A 196 -9.22 13.10 3.62
CA THR A 196 -8.71 12.30 2.51
C THR A 196 -9.87 11.72 1.70
N LEU A 197 -10.89 11.14 2.34
CA LEU A 197 -12.05 10.56 1.67
C LEU A 197 -12.87 11.60 0.88
N LEU A 198 -12.83 12.87 1.25
CA LEU A 198 -13.50 13.92 0.48
C LEU A 198 -12.96 14.05 -0.94
N ASN A 199 -11.69 13.74 -1.17
CA ASN A 199 -11.03 13.85 -2.47
C ASN A 199 -11.30 12.64 -3.39
N TYR A 200 -11.76 11.52 -2.84
CA TYR A 200 -11.94 10.27 -3.59
C TYR A 200 -13.39 9.76 -3.59
N ASP A 201 -13.79 9.14 -4.68
CA ASP A 201 -14.95 8.25 -4.75
C ASP A 201 -14.52 6.87 -4.25
N ALA A 202 -15.02 6.48 -3.08
CA ALA A 202 -14.67 5.22 -2.41
C ALA A 202 -15.79 4.17 -2.57
N MET A 203 -15.41 2.92 -2.82
CA MET A 203 -16.33 1.78 -2.96
C MET A 203 -15.81 0.55 -2.22
N ASP A 204 -16.68 -0.11 -1.45
CA ASP A 204 -16.37 -1.33 -0.72
C ASP A 204 -16.86 -2.60 -1.42
N ILE A 205 -16.06 -3.66 -1.34
CA ILE A 205 -16.38 -5.01 -1.83
C ILE A 205 -16.02 -6.04 -0.73
N ASN A 206 -16.70 -5.96 0.40
CA ASN A 206 -16.38 -6.78 1.57
C ASN A 206 -17.02 -8.18 1.50
N VAL A 207 -16.25 -9.21 1.86
CA VAL A 207 -16.70 -10.60 2.03
C VAL A 207 -16.56 -10.97 3.50
N TYR A 208 -17.53 -10.57 4.31
CA TYR A 208 -17.49 -10.68 5.77
C TYR A 208 -17.31 -12.12 6.28
N GLN A 209 -17.91 -13.12 5.61
CA GLN A 209 -17.77 -14.53 5.99
C GLN A 209 -16.33 -15.04 5.86
N ALA A 210 -15.49 -14.35 5.09
CA ALA A 210 -14.09 -14.69 4.85
C ALA A 210 -13.11 -13.72 5.55
N ASN A 211 -13.60 -12.77 6.37
CA ASN A 211 -12.80 -11.68 6.96
C ASN A 211 -11.93 -10.98 5.92
N LEU A 212 -12.50 -10.72 4.73
CA LEU A 212 -11.87 -10.03 3.63
C LEU A 212 -12.61 -8.71 3.40
N PHE A 213 -11.87 -7.62 3.47
CA PHE A 213 -12.35 -6.26 3.29
C PHE A 213 -11.58 -5.66 2.13
N HIS A 214 -12.30 -5.00 1.24
CA HIS A 214 -11.72 -4.43 0.04
C HIS A 214 -12.33 -3.06 -0.19
N THR A 215 -11.48 -2.05 -0.37
CA THR A 215 -11.91 -0.69 -0.68
C THR A 215 -11.11 -0.19 -1.87
N ARG A 216 -11.81 0.37 -2.85
CA ARG A 216 -11.23 1.09 -3.99
C ARG A 216 -11.55 2.55 -3.86
N MET A 217 -10.62 3.41 -4.23
CA MET A 217 -10.79 4.86 -4.24
C MET A 217 -10.32 5.40 -5.58
N LEU A 218 -11.08 6.33 -6.16
CA LEU A 218 -10.76 7.04 -7.40
C LEU A 218 -10.83 8.54 -7.15
N ILE A 219 -9.83 9.31 -7.61
CA ILE A 219 -9.80 10.77 -7.45
C ILE A 219 -11.03 11.40 -8.11
N LYS A 220 -11.73 12.30 -7.40
CA LYS A 220 -12.97 12.93 -7.87
C LYS A 220 -12.73 14.02 -8.90
N GLU A 221 -11.83 14.94 -8.58
CA GLU A 221 -11.57 16.16 -9.36
C GLU A 221 -10.11 16.19 -9.83
N PRO A 222 -9.76 15.41 -10.86
CA PRO A 222 -8.42 15.43 -11.44
C PRO A 222 -8.17 16.77 -12.16
N GLU A 223 -7.16 17.52 -11.70
CA GLU A 223 -6.71 18.74 -12.38
C GLU A 223 -5.75 18.40 -13.51
N LEU A 224 -6.13 18.73 -14.76
CA LEU A 224 -5.35 18.37 -15.96
C LEU A 224 -3.86 18.79 -15.90
N SER A 225 -3.54 19.90 -15.21
CA SER A 225 -2.16 20.38 -15.01
C SER A 225 -1.25 19.32 -14.40
N ASN A 226 -1.78 18.53 -13.47
CA ASN A 226 -0.99 17.59 -12.68
C ASN A 226 -0.56 16.38 -13.51
N TYR A 227 -1.17 16.19 -14.67
CA TYR A 227 -0.95 15.04 -15.55
C TYR A 227 -0.12 15.37 -16.80
N LEU A 228 0.35 16.62 -16.92
CA LEU A 228 1.11 17.10 -18.07
C LEU A 228 2.54 17.45 -17.67
N PHE A 229 3.52 16.95 -18.42
CA PHE A 229 4.93 17.31 -18.20
C PHE A 229 5.32 18.56 -19.00
N ASN A 230 5.81 19.58 -18.29
CA ASN A 230 6.49 20.76 -18.87
C ASN A 230 5.72 21.48 -19.99
N THR A 231 4.38 21.41 -19.97
CA THR A 231 3.51 22.08 -20.94
C THR A 231 2.53 22.96 -20.20
N ASP A 232 2.51 24.26 -20.52
CA ASP A 232 1.47 25.15 -19.99
C ASP A 232 0.11 24.74 -20.60
N ILE A 233 -0.88 24.49 -19.75
CA ILE A 233 -2.25 24.14 -20.17
C ILE A 233 -2.78 25.19 -21.16
N TYR A 234 -2.42 26.46 -21.01
CA TYR A 234 -2.91 27.54 -21.87
C TYR A 234 -2.30 27.51 -23.28
N GLU A 235 -1.18 26.81 -23.47
CA GLU A 235 -0.58 26.57 -24.78
C GLU A 235 -1.30 25.44 -25.55
N ILE A 236 -2.07 24.60 -24.84
CA ILE A 236 -2.80 23.48 -25.45
C ILE A 236 -4.20 23.94 -25.92
N PRO A 237 -4.54 23.73 -27.21
CA PRO A 237 -5.87 24.06 -27.73
C PRO A 237 -7.00 23.41 -26.90
N PRO A 238 -8.12 24.11 -26.64
CA PRO A 238 -9.21 23.59 -25.80
C PRO A 238 -9.73 22.20 -26.22
N LYS A 239 -9.80 21.94 -27.53
CA LYS A 239 -10.24 20.64 -28.07
C LYS A 239 -9.27 19.51 -27.69
N THR A 240 -7.97 19.79 -27.74
CA THR A 240 -6.93 18.82 -27.37
C THR A 240 -6.91 18.59 -25.86
N ARG A 241 -7.12 19.63 -25.05
CA ARG A 241 -7.27 19.48 -23.58
C ARG A 241 -8.42 18.54 -23.23
N LEU A 242 -9.58 18.74 -23.86
CA LEU A 242 -10.74 17.86 -23.67
C LEU A 242 -10.44 16.41 -24.08
N GLU A 243 -9.73 16.21 -25.18
CA GLU A 243 -9.31 14.87 -25.63
C GLU A 243 -8.38 14.19 -24.62
N ILE A 244 -7.38 14.90 -24.11
CA ILE A 244 -6.45 14.37 -23.10
C ILE A 244 -7.19 14.02 -21.81
N SER A 245 -8.04 14.93 -21.30
CA SER A 245 -8.84 14.67 -20.11
C SER A 245 -9.74 13.44 -20.26
N ASN A 246 -10.35 13.25 -21.43
CA ASN A 246 -11.19 12.07 -21.68
C ASN A 246 -10.37 10.77 -21.72
N ARG A 247 -9.16 10.82 -22.28
CA ARG A 247 -8.24 9.67 -22.31
C ARG A 247 -7.78 9.29 -20.90
N LEU A 248 -7.33 10.26 -20.11
CA LEU A 248 -6.94 10.05 -18.70
C LEU A 248 -8.10 9.49 -17.88
N ARG A 249 -9.28 10.10 -17.99
CA ARG A 249 -10.48 9.62 -17.26
C ARG A 249 -10.86 8.21 -17.68
N ARG A 250 -10.76 7.87 -18.96
CA ARG A 250 -11.01 6.52 -19.46
C ARG A 250 -10.04 5.52 -18.84
N GLU A 251 -8.74 5.79 -18.90
CA GLU A 251 -7.71 4.94 -18.28
C GLU A 251 -8.00 4.72 -16.79
N MET A 252 -8.26 5.81 -16.07
CA MET A 252 -8.51 5.75 -14.63
C MET A 252 -9.75 4.92 -14.30
N LEU A 253 -10.83 5.05 -15.08
CA LEU A 253 -12.06 4.27 -14.90
C LEU A 253 -11.89 2.79 -15.26
N GLU A 254 -11.10 2.47 -16.29
CA GLU A 254 -10.81 1.10 -16.68
C GLU A 254 -9.98 0.41 -15.58
N ILE A 255 -8.97 1.08 -15.03
CA ILE A 255 -8.20 0.60 -13.88
C ILE A 255 -9.10 0.49 -12.63
N PHE A 256 -9.88 1.53 -12.30
CA PHE A 256 -10.79 1.56 -11.14
C PHE A 256 -11.98 0.60 -11.25
N SER A 257 -12.35 0.14 -12.44
CA SER A 257 -13.36 -0.92 -12.59
C SER A 257 -12.70 -2.31 -12.66
N GLY A 258 -11.44 -2.38 -13.12
CA GLY A 258 -10.77 -3.63 -13.45
C GLY A 258 -11.32 -4.28 -14.73
N THR A 259 -11.95 -3.49 -15.59
CA THR A 259 -12.60 -3.94 -16.83
C THR A 259 -12.50 -2.88 -17.92
N ASN A 260 -12.53 -3.29 -19.18
CA ASN A 260 -12.62 -2.34 -20.30
C ASN A 260 -14.06 -1.84 -20.40
N VAL A 261 -14.29 -0.56 -20.08
CA VAL A 261 -15.63 0.03 -19.99
C VAL A 261 -16.08 0.66 -21.32
N PHE A 262 -15.15 0.94 -22.25
CA PHE A 262 -15.40 1.73 -23.46
C PHE A 262 -14.97 1.06 -24.76
#